data_AF-A0A6N8F9T0-F1
#
_entry.id   AF-A0A6N8F9T0-F1
#
_cell.length_a   1.000
_cell.length_b   1.000
_cell.length_c   1.000
_cell.angle_alpha   90.00
_cell.angle_beta   90.00
_cell.angle_gamma   90.00
#
_symmetry.space_group_name_H-M   'P 1'
#
loop_
_entity.id
_entity.type
_entity.pdbx_description
1 polymer ?
#
loop_
_entity_poly.entity_id
_entity_poly.type
_entity_poly.pdbx_seq_one_letter_code
_entity_poly.pdbx_strand_id
1 'polypeptide(L)'
;MPKKQNFPKETWQLDGSFKVHLDHYLYLDANLNFRQKMTKMVDIDEVLAKESSLDASLLQNDLTNDVQNVLISAANKDKAVSEFNEFNEQGPSLTNDSSLLEIQYLQNFPFKQLRRTYSGDLHYLDHPKYGVLFQIRKYRH
;
A
#
# COMPACT_ATOMS: atom_id res chain seq x y z
N MET A 1 -1.02 20.94 -16.67
CA MET A 1 -0.41 20.04 -15.67
C MET A 1 -1.51 19.34 -14.87
N PRO A 2 -1.46 18.02 -14.65
CA PRO A 2 -2.38 17.35 -13.75
C PRO A 2 -2.16 17.90 -12.33
N LYS A 3 -3.24 18.28 -11.65
CA LYS A 3 -3.17 18.78 -10.27
C LYS A 3 -2.59 17.67 -9.39
N LYS A 4 -1.63 18.02 -8.52
CA LYS A 4 -1.15 17.13 -7.44
C LYS A 4 -2.38 16.57 -6.73
N GLN A 5 -2.63 15.27 -6.85
CA GLN A 5 -3.67 14.63 -6.06
C GLN A 5 -3.24 14.74 -4.61
N ASN A 6 -3.93 15.59 -3.86
CA ASN A 6 -3.63 15.80 -2.46
C ASN A 6 -4.23 14.62 -1.68
N PHE A 7 -3.44 13.56 -1.52
CA PHE A 7 -3.80 12.47 -0.63
C PHE A 7 -3.94 13.01 0.80
N PRO A 8 -4.87 12.46 1.60
CA PRO A 8 -5.01 12.89 2.98
C PRO A 8 -3.70 12.64 3.73
N LYS A 9 -3.28 13.63 4.54
CA LYS A 9 -2.06 13.57 5.35
C LYS A 9 -2.07 12.37 6.31
N GLU A 10 -3.26 11.94 6.71
CA GLU A 10 -3.51 10.84 7.63
C GLU A 10 -4.60 9.93 7.05
N THR A 11 -4.45 8.62 7.23
CA THR A 11 -5.47 7.62 6.87
C THR A 11 -5.88 6.86 8.12
N TRP A 12 -7.10 6.30 8.11
CA TRP A 12 -7.54 5.43 9.19
C TRP A 12 -6.62 4.21 9.32
N GLN A 13 -6.22 3.92 10.57
CA GLN A 13 -5.44 2.74 10.93
C GLN A 13 -6.31 1.49 11.03
N LEU A 14 -7.60 1.61 11.33
CA LEU A 14 -8.53 0.49 11.42
C LEU A 14 -9.73 0.81 10.54
N ASP A 15 -10.02 -0.09 9.59
CA ASP A 15 -11.16 0.02 8.70
C ASP A 15 -11.87 -1.33 8.55
N GLY A 16 -13.12 -1.33 8.08
CA GLY A 16 -13.87 -2.55 7.81
C GLY A 16 -15.32 -2.49 8.28
N SER A 17 -15.91 -3.66 8.51
CA SER A 17 -17.31 -3.80 8.88
C SER A 17 -17.53 -4.81 10.01
N PHE A 18 -18.59 -4.55 10.76
CA PHE A 18 -19.05 -5.40 11.85
C PHE A 18 -20.55 -5.59 11.66
N LYS A 19 -20.98 -6.83 11.44
CA LYS A 19 -22.38 -7.17 11.18
C LYS A 19 -22.90 -8.06 12.29
N VAL A 20 -23.97 -7.59 12.94
CA VAL A 20 -24.67 -8.34 13.98
C VAL A 20 -26.05 -8.69 13.48
N HIS A 21 -26.42 -9.96 13.55
CA HIS A 21 -27.78 -10.41 13.25
C HIS A 21 -28.32 -11.31 14.36
N LEU A 22 -29.64 -11.37 14.47
CA LEU A 22 -30.36 -12.10 15.50
C LEU A 22 -31.25 -13.17 14.85
N ASP A 23 -30.96 -14.43 15.12
CA ASP A 23 -31.82 -15.57 14.77
C ASP A 23 -31.68 -16.64 15.86
N HIS A 24 -32.49 -16.51 16.93
CA HIS A 24 -32.42 -17.26 18.19
C HIS A 24 -31.14 -17.05 19.02
N TYR A 25 -30.01 -16.79 18.37
CA TYR A 25 -28.72 -16.40 18.94
C TYR A 25 -28.24 -15.12 18.26
N LEU A 26 -27.29 -14.43 18.90
CA LEU A 26 -26.58 -13.35 18.23
C LEU A 26 -25.44 -13.92 17.42
N TYR A 27 -25.38 -13.53 16.17
CA TYR A 27 -24.29 -13.86 15.27
C TYR A 27 -23.53 -12.60 14.93
N LEU A 28 -22.23 -12.70 15.06
CA LEU A 28 -21.31 -11.64 14.75
C LEU A 28 -20.40 -12.04 13.60
N ASP A 29 -20.39 -11.23 12.55
CA ASP A 29 -19.42 -11.28 11.46
C ASP A 29 -18.58 -10.00 11.47
N ALA A 30 -17.29 -10.14 11.74
CA ALA A 30 -16.32 -9.05 11.77
C ALA A 30 -15.31 -9.21 10.64
N ASN A 31 -15.21 -8.19 9.79
CA ASN A 31 -14.28 -8.10 8.69
C ASN A 31 -13.56 -6.75 8.79
N LEU A 32 -12.46 -6.72 9.52
CA LEU A 32 -11.68 -5.53 9.81
C LEU A 32 -10.29 -5.66 9.17
N ASN A 33 -9.66 -4.52 8.89
CA ASN A 33 -8.30 -4.40 8.43
C ASN A 33 -7.59 -3.39 9.31
N PHE A 34 -6.46 -3.80 9.87
CA PHE A 34 -5.57 -2.88 10.55
C PHE A 34 -4.39 -2.55 9.64
N ARG A 35 -4.11 -1.26 9.48
CA ARG A 35 -3.10 -0.71 8.59
C ARG A 35 -2.00 -0.11 9.45
N GLN A 36 -0.79 -0.60 9.28
CA GLN A 36 0.38 -0.10 9.99
C GLN A 36 1.42 0.40 8.98
N LYS A 37 2.02 1.55 9.26
CA LYS A 37 3.16 2.03 8.49
C LYS A 37 4.36 1.12 8.74
N MET A 38 4.92 0.58 7.67
CA MET A 38 6.09 -0.30 7.69
C MET A 38 7.14 0.27 6.74
N THR A 39 8.39 -0.02 7.06
CA THR A 39 9.54 0.29 6.21
C THR A 39 10.07 -1.02 5.64
N LYS A 40 10.37 -1.04 4.34
CA LYS A 40 11.06 -2.15 3.69
C LYS A 40 12.28 -1.62 2.94
N MET A 41 13.42 -2.26 3.15
CA MET A 41 14.59 -2.09 2.30
C MET A 41 14.39 -2.93 1.05
N VAL A 42 14.49 -2.31 -0.12
CA VAL A 42 14.34 -2.95 -1.42
C VAL A 42 15.64 -2.76 -2.19
N ASP A 43 16.22 -3.86 -2.66
CA ASP A 43 17.34 -3.80 -3.58
C ASP A 43 16.85 -3.43 -4.98
N ILE A 44 17.38 -2.33 -5.51
CA ILE A 44 17.02 -1.82 -6.84
C ILE A 44 17.36 -2.85 -7.92
N ASP A 45 18.50 -3.53 -7.79
CA ASP A 45 19.00 -4.45 -8.81
C ASP A 45 18.08 -5.67 -8.90
N GLU A 46 17.55 -6.14 -7.77
CA GLU A 46 16.57 -7.23 -7.71
C GLU A 46 15.24 -6.84 -8.37
N VAL A 47 14.78 -5.60 -8.19
CA VAL A 47 13.52 -5.13 -8.81
C VAL A 47 13.68 -4.99 -10.33
N LEU A 48 14.78 -4.40 -10.79
CA LEU A 48 15.08 -4.26 -12.22
C LEU A 48 15.20 -5.64 -12.91
N ALA A 49 15.80 -6.62 -12.23
CA ALA A 49 15.89 -8.00 -12.74
C ALA A 49 14.51 -8.68 -12.84
N LYS A 50 13.57 -8.37 -11.93
CA LYS A 50 12.20 -8.88 -11.99
C LYS A 50 11.37 -8.21 -13.10
N GLU A 51 11.48 -6.90 -13.25
CA GLU A 51 10.74 -6.16 -14.31
C GLU A 51 11.20 -6.57 -15.71
N SER A 52 12.51 -6.71 -15.94
CA SER A 52 13.05 -7.16 -17.24
C SER A 52 12.58 -8.57 -17.63
N SER A 53 12.31 -9.46 -16.66
CA SER A 53 11.78 -10.80 -16.94
C SER A 53 10.30 -10.80 -17.37
N LEU A 54 9.52 -9.77 -17.02
CA LEU A 54 8.11 -9.65 -17.36
C LEU A 54 7.90 -9.09 -18.78
N ASP A 55 8.86 -8.30 -19.28
CA ASP A 55 8.77 -7.56 -20.55
C ASP A 55 9.48 -8.25 -21.74
N ALA A 56 10.41 -9.17 -21.46
CA ALA A 56 11.13 -9.91 -22.51
C ALA A 56 10.23 -10.75 -23.43
N SER A 57 8.99 -11.06 -23.01
CA SER A 57 8.01 -11.79 -23.83
C SER A 57 7.23 -10.89 -24.81
N LEU A 58 7.29 -9.56 -24.66
CA LEU A 58 6.56 -8.59 -25.47
C LEU A 58 7.44 -7.83 -26.48
N LEU A 59 8.77 -7.98 -26.40
CA LEU A 59 9.74 -7.22 -27.21
C LEU A 59 10.40 -8.05 -28.32
N GLN A 60 9.73 -9.07 -28.83
CA GLN A 60 10.06 -9.58 -30.16
C GLN A 60 9.21 -8.79 -31.15
N ASN A 61 9.73 -7.64 -31.62
CA ASN A 61 9.57 -7.03 -32.96
C ASN A 61 9.83 -5.52 -32.90
N ASP A 62 10.44 -5.00 -33.97
CA ASP A 62 10.59 -3.58 -34.34
C ASP A 62 11.83 -2.81 -33.82
N LEU A 63 13.00 -3.19 -34.33
CA LEU A 63 14.11 -2.25 -34.51
C LEU A 63 13.82 -1.33 -35.73
N THR A 64 13.17 -0.17 -35.55
CA THR A 64 13.20 0.92 -36.55
C THR A 64 13.06 2.33 -35.94
N ASN A 65 13.76 3.31 -36.54
CA ASN A 65 13.63 4.78 -36.43
C ASN A 65 13.88 5.51 -35.09
N ASP A 66 13.67 4.92 -33.91
CA ASP A 66 13.79 5.67 -32.64
C ASP A 66 15.23 5.97 -32.19
N VAL A 67 16.20 5.15 -32.61
CA VAL A 67 17.63 5.37 -32.32
C VAL A 67 18.12 6.72 -32.91
N GLN A 68 17.51 7.19 -34.02
CA GLN A 68 17.87 8.47 -34.62
C GLN A 68 17.30 9.68 -33.84
N ASN A 69 16.16 9.53 -33.16
CA ASN A 69 15.57 10.58 -32.31
C ASN A 69 16.25 10.69 -30.94
N VAL A 70 16.88 9.62 -30.46
CA VAL A 70 17.66 9.57 -29.21
C VAL A 70 18.95 10.38 -29.31
N LEU A 71 19.63 10.39 -30.46
CA LEU A 71 20.84 11.19 -30.65
C LEU A 71 20.56 12.70 -30.68
N ILE A 72 19.40 13.10 -31.23
CA ILE A 72 18.99 14.50 -31.39
C ILE A 72 18.47 15.10 -30.08
N SER A 73 17.81 14.30 -29.23
CA SER A 73 17.36 14.71 -27.89
C SER A 73 18.48 14.80 -26.86
N ALA A 74 19.57 14.03 -27.03
CA ALA A 74 20.76 14.09 -26.18
C ALA A 74 21.50 15.46 -26.23
N ALA A 75 21.32 16.25 -27.30
CA ALA A 75 21.88 17.61 -27.40
C ALA A 75 21.11 18.68 -26.60
N ASN A 76 19.88 18.37 -26.14
CA ASN A 76 19.03 19.28 -25.36
C ASN A 76 18.99 18.95 -23.85
N LYS A 77 19.94 18.12 -23.39
CA LYS A 77 19.96 17.48 -22.07
C LYS A 77 20.09 18.48 -20.91
N ASP A 78 20.79 19.59 -21.09
CA ASP A 78 21.15 20.49 -20.00
C ASP A 78 19.97 21.34 -19.46
N LYS A 79 18.95 21.61 -20.28
CA LYS A 79 17.72 22.30 -19.85
C LYS A 79 16.66 21.36 -19.27
N ALA A 80 16.57 20.14 -19.79
CA ALA A 80 15.66 19.14 -19.22
C ALA A 80 16.10 18.76 -17.81
N VAL A 81 17.41 18.53 -17.59
CA VAL A 81 17.96 18.13 -16.28
C VAL A 81 17.73 19.18 -15.19
N SER A 82 17.71 20.48 -15.51
CA SER A 82 17.40 21.53 -14.52
C SER A 82 15.93 21.58 -14.08
N GLU A 83 14.98 21.27 -14.97
CA GLU A 83 13.55 21.25 -14.63
C GLU A 83 13.12 19.95 -13.93
N PHE A 84 13.83 18.83 -14.15
CA PHE A 84 13.58 17.57 -13.45
C PHE A 84 14.11 17.54 -12.00
N ASN A 85 15.16 18.31 -11.69
CA ASN A 85 15.76 18.32 -10.34
C ASN A 85 14.95 19.12 -9.31
N GLU A 86 14.02 19.99 -9.73
CA GLU A 86 13.14 20.77 -8.85
C GLU A 86 11.90 19.98 -8.37
N PHE A 87 11.68 18.77 -8.90
CA PHE A 87 10.50 17.93 -8.59
C PHE A 87 10.72 16.97 -7.41
N ASN A 88 11.97 16.81 -6.94
CA ASN A 88 12.35 15.72 -6.03
C ASN A 88 12.94 16.18 -4.69
N GLU A 89 12.36 17.19 -4.04
CA GLU A 89 12.76 17.55 -2.66
C GLU A 89 12.26 16.55 -1.59
N GLN A 90 11.52 15.51 -1.98
CA GLN A 90 11.08 14.42 -1.09
C GLN A 90 11.23 13.05 -1.75
N GLY A 91 12.23 12.91 -2.63
CA GLY A 91 12.67 11.62 -3.14
C GLY A 91 13.43 10.83 -2.07
N PRO A 92 13.57 9.50 -2.24
CA PRO A 92 14.35 8.68 -1.33
C PRO A 92 15.79 9.19 -1.29
N SER A 93 16.32 9.39 -0.07
CA SER A 93 17.70 9.77 0.15
C SER A 93 18.63 8.67 -0.37
N LEU A 94 19.33 8.94 -1.46
CA LEU A 94 20.38 8.06 -1.98
C LEU A 94 21.63 8.23 -1.10
N THR A 95 21.93 7.26 -0.24
CA THR A 95 23.22 7.14 0.43
C THR A 95 24.22 6.50 -0.52
N ASN A 96 25.42 7.07 -0.62
CA ASN A 96 26.45 6.74 -1.62
C ASN A 96 27.13 5.36 -1.47
N ASP A 97 26.48 4.37 -0.85
CA ASP A 97 26.95 2.99 -0.86
C ASP A 97 25.80 2.02 -0.56
N SER A 98 25.67 0.98 -1.37
CA SER A 98 24.63 -0.07 -1.38
C SER A 98 23.32 0.29 -2.07
N SER A 99 22.94 -0.50 -3.09
CA SER A 99 21.74 -0.48 -3.94
C SER A 99 20.38 -0.60 -3.22
N LEU A 100 20.32 -0.31 -1.91
CA LEU A 100 19.17 -0.51 -1.05
C LEU A 100 18.36 0.78 -0.89
N LEU A 101 17.11 0.78 -1.36
CA LEU A 101 16.15 1.86 -1.15
C LEU A 101 15.28 1.56 0.07
N GLU A 102 15.15 2.55 0.96
CA GLU A 102 14.16 2.54 2.02
C GLU A 102 12.80 3.03 1.48
N ILE A 103 11.81 2.16 1.42
CA ILE A 103 10.43 2.54 1.08
C ILE A 103 9.50 2.41 2.28
N GLN A 104 8.64 3.41 2.46
CA GLN A 104 7.59 3.40 3.48
C GLN A 104 6.26 3.04 2.82
N TYR A 105 5.57 2.07 3.38
CA TYR A 105 4.29 1.58 2.87
C TYR A 105 3.33 1.24 4.01
N LEU A 106 2.04 1.09 3.70
CA LEU A 106 1.03 0.63 4.66
C LEU A 106 0.85 -0.88 4.50
N GLN A 107 1.17 -1.63 5.55
CA GLN A 107 0.90 -3.06 5.65
C GLN A 107 -0.50 -3.27 6.23
N ASN A 108 -1.32 -4.04 5.53
CA ASN A 108 -2.63 -4.46 6.02
C ASN A 108 -2.51 -5.78 6.79
N PHE A 109 -3.20 -5.84 7.93
CA PHE A 109 -3.38 -7.01 8.76
C PHE A 109 -4.89 -7.30 8.81
N PRO A 110 -5.36 -8.28 8.02
CA PRO A 110 -6.77 -8.60 7.94
C PRO A 110 -7.22 -9.39 9.16
N PHE A 111 -8.40 -9.05 9.65
CA PHE A 111 -9.12 -9.71 10.71
C PHE A 111 -10.48 -10.17 10.19
N LYS A 112 -10.69 -11.48 10.10
CA LYS A 112 -11.97 -12.07 9.71
C LYS A 112 -12.38 -13.09 10.75
N GLN A 113 -13.48 -12.82 11.45
CA GLN A 113 -13.99 -13.73 12.47
C GLN A 113 -15.51 -13.76 12.45
N LEU A 114 -16.05 -14.98 12.41
CA LEU A 114 -17.47 -15.27 12.61
C LEU A 114 -17.63 -15.91 13.99
N ARG A 115 -18.55 -15.40 14.81
CA ARG A 115 -18.79 -15.95 16.15
C ARG A 115 -20.27 -15.89 16.51
N ARG A 116 -20.78 -16.98 17.09
CA ARG A 116 -22.06 -16.99 17.82
C ARG A 116 -21.82 -16.50 19.24
N THR A 117 -22.60 -15.52 19.67
CA THR A 117 -22.47 -14.84 20.95
C THR A 117 -23.82 -14.80 21.69
N TYR A 118 -23.75 -14.64 23.00
CA TYR A 118 -24.92 -14.39 23.85
C TYR A 118 -24.91 -12.94 24.30
N SER A 119 -26.11 -12.34 24.38
CA SER A 119 -26.28 -10.98 24.89
C SER A 119 -25.85 -10.92 26.35
N GLY A 120 -25.09 -9.89 26.71
CA GLY A 120 -24.62 -9.68 28.08
C GLY A 120 -23.24 -10.26 28.38
N ASP A 121 -22.74 -11.19 27.57
CA ASP A 121 -21.40 -11.75 27.74
C ASP A 121 -20.32 -10.84 27.11
N LEU A 122 -19.13 -10.81 27.72
CA LEU A 122 -17.95 -10.16 27.15
C LEU A 122 -17.23 -11.16 26.24
N HIS A 123 -17.05 -10.79 24.97
CA HIS A 123 -16.40 -11.63 23.98
C HIS A 123 -15.09 -10.99 23.53
N TYR A 124 -14.09 -11.85 23.33
CA TYR A 124 -12.80 -11.46 22.78
C TYR A 124 -12.69 -11.93 21.32
N LEU A 125 -12.21 -11.02 20.48
CA LEU A 125 -11.80 -11.22 19.11
C LEU A 125 -10.29 -11.08 19.06
N ASP A 126 -9.62 -12.12 18.58
CA ASP A 126 -8.17 -12.16 18.59
C ASP A 126 -7.63 -11.78 17.22
N HIS A 127 -6.86 -10.69 17.17
CA HIS A 127 -6.10 -10.32 15.99
C HIS A 127 -4.61 -10.19 16.34
N PRO A 128 -3.69 -10.69 15.49
CA PRO A 128 -2.26 -10.76 15.78
C PRO A 128 -1.57 -9.43 16.14
N LYS A 129 -2.19 -8.29 15.80
CA LYS A 129 -1.66 -6.95 16.14
C LYS A 129 -2.52 -6.15 17.12
N TYR A 130 -3.78 -6.55 17.35
CA TYR A 130 -4.69 -5.86 18.26
C TYR A 130 -5.76 -6.83 18.76
N GLY A 131 -6.23 -6.66 19.99
CA GLY A 131 -7.37 -7.43 20.49
C GLY A 131 -8.62 -6.56 20.50
N VAL A 132 -9.80 -7.14 20.23
CA VAL A 132 -11.07 -6.42 20.42
C VAL A 132 -11.93 -7.15 21.44
N LEU A 133 -12.26 -6.45 22.52
CA LEU A 133 -13.26 -6.88 23.48
C LEU A 133 -14.57 -6.20 23.12
N PHE A 134 -15.64 -6.98 22.99
CA PHE A 134 -16.95 -6.43 22.68
C PHE A 134 -18.03 -7.08 23.55
N GLN A 135 -19.07 -6.30 23.83
CA GLN A 135 -20.24 -6.76 24.56
C GLN A 135 -21.49 -6.22 23.90
N ILE A 136 -22.44 -7.10 23.62
CA ILE A 136 -23.73 -6.72 23.07
C ILE A 136 -24.74 -6.70 24.21
N ARG A 137 -25.40 -5.55 24.41
CA ARG A 137 -26.43 -5.36 25.43
C ARG A 137 -27.70 -4.83 24.81
N LYS A 138 -28.84 -5.19 25.40
CA LYS A 138 -30.13 -4.55 25.08
C LYS A 138 -30.07 -3.08 25.50
N TYR A 139 -30.47 -2.20 24.60
CA TYR A 139 -30.65 -0.79 24.91
C TYR A 139 -31.80 -0.63 25.92
N ARG A 140 -31.59 0.20 26.94
CA ARG A 140 -32.62 0.61 27.90
C ARG A 140 -32.73 2.13 27.78
N HIS A 141 -33.94 2.61 27.51
CA HIS A 141 -34.29 4.02 27.53
C HIS A 141 -34.61 4.45 28.97
#